data_AF-A0A7K6A2B8-F1
#
_entry.id   AF-A0A7K6A2B8-F1
#
_cell.length_a   1.000
_cell.length_b   1.000
_cell.length_c   1.000
_cell.angle_alpha   90.00
_cell.angle_beta   90.00
_cell.angle_gamma   90.00
#
_symmetry.space_group_name_H-M   'P 1'
#
loop_
_entity.id
_entity.type
_entity.pdbx_description
1 polymer ?
#
loop_
_entity_poly.entity_id
_entity_poly.type
_entity_poly.pdbx_seq_one_letter_code
_entity_poly.pdbx_strand_id
1 'polypeptide(L)'
;QLLGNQDHIKVELEKLKKTHYWQQQKLEEHVLGLGKELQEAKGAIGDTQRRLVEQSAVLLTSQSQLQEVEAENSQLQLRLKELNEEYRSRLARYIRDVANYMDSKSSPTTGHSKAPADHAAMKHFVDNMLKDIRASYKSREEQLARAARGYKKRMKDLVKKHENLLIAYGLQREQIRSLGSSAMDCGPAELHFSISDPELLTNSTRELNRLREEKAKLEMQLQELQKLDLISGRDPNMLFSRRQLDEEGWAEVRKQLREFARTTQEDLEQERSQLLARAVVAEEQVLELQEYIDQHLAR
;
A
#
# COMPACT_ATOMS: atom_id res chain seq x y z
N GLN A 1 -67.57 24.14 -70.02
CA GLN A 1 -66.10 24.03 -69.89
C GLN A 1 -65.54 24.48 -68.53
N LEU A 2 -66.38 24.88 -67.55
CA LEU A 2 -65.92 25.38 -66.24
C LEU A 2 -65.49 24.30 -65.23
N LEU A 3 -66.08 23.10 -65.30
CA LEU A 3 -65.79 21.99 -64.37
C LEU A 3 -64.37 21.40 -64.55
N GLY A 4 -63.87 21.31 -65.79
CA GLY A 4 -62.52 20.80 -66.06
C GLY A 4 -61.39 21.66 -65.49
N ASN A 5 -61.60 22.99 -65.42
CA ASN A 5 -60.64 23.91 -64.81
C ASN A 5 -60.64 23.80 -63.28
N GLN A 6 -61.80 23.52 -62.67
CA GLN A 6 -61.93 23.35 -61.23
C GLN A 6 -61.18 22.09 -60.73
N ASP A 7 -61.26 21.00 -61.48
CA ASP A 7 -60.55 19.77 -61.12
C ASP A 7 -59.04 19.86 -61.39
N HIS A 8 -58.62 20.58 -62.44
CA HIS A 8 -57.21 20.88 -62.66
C HIS A 8 -56.61 21.73 -61.53
N ILE A 9 -57.30 22.78 -61.09
CA ILE A 9 -56.87 23.62 -59.97
C ILE A 9 -56.75 22.81 -58.68
N LYS A 10 -57.69 21.88 -58.39
CA LYS A 10 -57.62 21.00 -57.22
C LYS A 10 -56.38 20.09 -57.25
N VAL A 11 -56.05 19.52 -58.41
CA VAL A 11 -54.88 18.64 -58.56
C VAL A 11 -53.59 19.42 -58.33
N GLU A 12 -53.47 20.63 -58.88
CA GLU A 12 -52.30 21.49 -58.66
C GLU A 12 -52.19 21.95 -57.19
N LEU A 13 -53.32 22.25 -56.52
CA LEU A 13 -53.36 22.55 -55.10
C LEU A 13 -52.89 21.39 -54.22
N GLU A 14 -53.31 20.17 -54.54
CA GLU A 14 -52.86 18.97 -53.83
C GLU A 14 -51.37 18.68 -54.06
N LYS A 15 -50.85 18.90 -55.27
CA LYS A 15 -49.41 18.82 -55.52
C LYS A 15 -48.64 19.85 -54.69
N LEU A 16 -49.10 21.11 -54.70
CA LEU A 16 -48.47 22.20 -53.95
C LEU A 16 -48.48 21.92 -52.44
N LYS A 17 -49.60 21.40 -51.92
CA LYS A 17 -49.74 21.00 -50.52
C LYS A 17 -48.77 19.87 -50.15
N LYS A 18 -48.62 18.87 -51.01
CA LYS A 18 -47.66 17.78 -50.82
C LYS A 18 -46.21 18.28 -50.85
N THR A 19 -45.86 19.18 -51.78
CA THR A 19 -44.51 19.76 -51.83
C THR A 19 -44.23 20.62 -50.61
N HIS A 20 -45.20 21.41 -50.14
CA HIS A 20 -45.05 22.22 -48.94
C HIS A 20 -44.89 21.34 -47.69
N TYR A 21 -45.71 20.29 -47.56
CA TYR A 21 -45.59 19.33 -46.46
C TYR A 21 -44.22 18.65 -46.44
N TRP A 22 -43.73 18.21 -47.60
CA TRP A 22 -42.40 17.60 -47.70
C TRP A 22 -41.27 18.59 -47.35
N GLN A 23 -41.35 19.83 -47.82
CA GLN A 23 -40.39 20.89 -47.48
C GLN A 23 -40.41 21.20 -45.98
N GLN A 24 -41.60 21.26 -45.39
CA GLN A 24 -41.77 21.51 -43.96
C GLN A 24 -41.19 20.38 -43.12
N GLN A 25 -41.48 19.11 -43.47
CA GLN A 25 -40.89 17.96 -42.79
C GLN A 25 -39.36 17.97 -42.89
N LYS A 26 -38.80 18.28 -44.07
CA LYS A 26 -37.35 18.39 -44.25
C LYS A 26 -36.76 19.50 -43.37
N LEU A 27 -37.40 20.66 -43.28
CA LEU A 27 -36.95 21.73 -42.40
C LEU A 27 -37.00 21.32 -40.92
N GLU A 28 -38.06 20.64 -40.49
CA GLU A 28 -38.19 20.12 -39.13
C GLU A 28 -37.09 19.11 -38.80
N GLU A 29 -36.81 18.17 -39.71
CA GLU A 29 -35.70 17.20 -39.57
C GLU A 29 -34.33 17.90 -39.49
N HIS A 30 -34.09 18.91 -40.33
CA HIS A 30 -32.85 19.69 -40.30
C HIS A 30 -32.70 20.48 -38.98
N VAL A 31 -33.76 21.12 -38.49
CA VAL A 31 -33.76 21.84 -37.21
C VAL A 31 -33.51 20.88 -36.04
N LEU A 32 -34.12 19.70 -36.07
CA LEU A 32 -33.88 18.65 -35.07
C LEU A 32 -32.42 18.16 -35.10
N GLY A 33 -31.84 17.99 -36.30
CA GLY A 33 -30.42 17.65 -36.48
C GLY A 33 -29.49 18.68 -35.86
N LEU A 34 -29.67 19.96 -36.24
CA LEU A 34 -28.90 21.08 -35.68
C LEU A 34 -29.07 21.22 -34.16
N GLY A 35 -30.27 20.95 -33.63
CA GLY A 35 -30.53 20.96 -32.20
C GLY A 35 -29.74 19.88 -31.44
N LYS A 36 -29.61 18.69 -32.01
CA LYS A 36 -28.79 17.60 -31.44
C LYS A 36 -27.31 17.95 -31.48
N GLU A 37 -26.80 18.39 -32.62
CA GLU A 37 -25.39 18.81 -32.78
C GLU A 37 -25.03 19.93 -31.81
N LEU A 38 -25.92 20.93 -31.63
CA LEU A 38 -25.70 22.02 -30.67
C LEU A 38 -25.64 21.50 -29.23
N GLN A 39 -26.51 20.55 -28.87
CA GLN A 39 -26.52 19.98 -27.52
C GLN A 39 -25.26 19.15 -27.24
N GLU A 40 -24.81 18.36 -28.23
CA GLU A 40 -23.56 17.60 -28.16
C GLU A 40 -22.35 18.52 -28.03
N ALA A 41 -22.29 19.59 -28.84
CA ALA A 41 -21.23 20.60 -28.77
C ALA A 41 -21.19 21.30 -27.39
N LYS A 42 -22.35 21.66 -26.83
CA LYS A 42 -22.43 22.22 -25.47
C LYS A 42 -21.96 21.23 -24.40
N GLY A 43 -22.32 19.96 -24.53
CA GLY A 43 -21.83 18.90 -23.66
C GLY A 43 -20.30 18.78 -23.71
N ALA A 44 -19.73 18.73 -24.91
CA ALA A 44 -18.29 18.65 -25.12
C ALA A 44 -17.55 19.87 -24.53
N ILE A 45 -18.10 21.09 -24.67
CA ILE A 45 -17.56 22.31 -24.05
C ILE A 45 -17.60 22.22 -22.52
N GLY A 46 -18.70 21.72 -21.95
CA GLY A 46 -18.79 21.50 -20.49
C GLY A 46 -17.76 20.50 -19.99
N ASP A 47 -17.50 19.44 -20.75
CA ASP A 47 -16.52 18.40 -20.42
C ASP A 47 -15.07 18.90 -20.53
N THR A 48 -14.76 19.72 -21.54
CA THR A 48 -13.42 20.33 -21.65
C THR A 48 -13.20 21.36 -20.54
N GLN A 49 -14.22 22.14 -20.18
CA GLN A 49 -14.11 23.11 -19.11
C GLN A 49 -13.94 22.46 -17.73
N ARG A 50 -14.67 21.37 -17.43
CA ARG A 50 -14.45 20.59 -16.20
C ARG A 50 -13.02 20.03 -16.13
N ARG A 51 -12.55 19.40 -17.22
CA ARG A 51 -11.16 18.90 -17.31
C ARG A 51 -10.13 20.01 -17.11
N LEU A 52 -10.36 21.19 -17.66
CA LEU A 52 -9.45 22.33 -17.50
C LEU A 52 -9.38 22.82 -16.04
N VAL A 53 -10.51 22.84 -15.34
CA VAL A 53 -10.55 23.19 -13.90
C VAL A 53 -9.82 22.13 -13.07
N GLU A 54 -10.06 20.84 -13.34
CA GLU A 54 -9.36 19.73 -12.68
C GLU A 54 -7.85 19.81 -12.88
N GLN A 55 -7.39 20.01 -14.13
CA GLN A 55 -5.97 20.17 -14.45
C GLN A 55 -5.36 21.39 -13.77
N SER A 56 -6.11 22.51 -13.70
CA SER A 56 -5.66 23.73 -13.04
C SER A 56 -5.50 23.52 -11.53
N ALA A 57 -6.43 22.80 -10.89
CA ALA A 57 -6.32 22.44 -9.48
C ALA A 57 -5.10 21.55 -9.21
N VAL A 58 -4.89 20.52 -10.04
CA VAL A 58 -3.71 19.64 -9.93
C VAL A 58 -2.42 20.43 -10.11
N LEU A 59 -2.33 21.30 -11.12
CA LEU A 59 -1.16 22.15 -11.35
C LEU A 59 -0.83 23.03 -10.14
N LEU A 60 -1.84 23.69 -9.56
CA LEU A 60 -1.65 24.52 -8.37
C LEU A 60 -1.15 23.70 -7.16
N THR A 61 -1.72 22.51 -6.93
CA THR A 61 -1.25 21.64 -5.85
C THR A 61 0.19 21.18 -6.06
N SER A 62 0.56 20.83 -7.31
CA SER A 62 1.92 20.45 -7.65
C SER A 62 2.90 21.62 -7.50
N GLN A 63 2.49 22.84 -7.86
CA GLN A 63 3.32 24.03 -7.71
C GLN A 63 3.58 24.36 -6.23
N SER A 64 2.55 24.24 -5.39
CA SER A 64 2.70 24.39 -3.94
C SER A 64 3.67 23.36 -3.35
N GLN A 65 3.56 22.09 -3.76
CA GLN A 65 4.47 21.03 -3.31
C GLN A 65 5.91 21.28 -3.76
N LEU A 66 6.10 21.80 -4.99
CA LEU A 66 7.43 22.16 -5.48
C LEU A 66 8.07 23.25 -4.60
N GLN A 67 7.32 24.30 -4.27
CA GLN A 67 7.80 25.38 -3.40
C GLN A 67 8.15 24.88 -1.99
N GLU A 68 7.35 23.97 -1.43
CA GLU A 68 7.63 23.36 -0.13
C GLU A 68 8.94 22.57 -0.15
N VAL A 69 9.13 21.73 -1.17
CA VAL A 69 10.37 20.94 -1.34
C VAL A 69 11.59 21.84 -1.61
N GLU A 70 11.44 22.93 -2.37
CA GLU A 70 12.50 23.92 -2.59
C GLU A 70 12.91 24.63 -1.30
N ALA A 71 11.94 24.97 -0.44
CA ALA A 71 12.19 25.55 0.87
C ALA A 71 12.90 24.55 1.80
N GLU A 72 12.45 23.29 1.84
CA GLU A 72 13.12 22.22 2.59
C GLU A 72 14.56 21.99 2.10
N ASN A 73 14.79 21.98 0.78
CA ASN A 73 16.12 21.83 0.21
C ASN A 73 17.05 22.97 0.66
N SER A 74 16.56 24.21 0.62
CA SER A 74 17.30 25.38 1.09
C SER A 74 17.64 25.29 2.59
N GLN A 75 16.70 24.84 3.42
CA GLN A 75 16.92 24.61 4.85
C GLN A 75 17.95 23.50 5.11
N LEU A 76 17.86 22.38 4.40
CA LEU A 76 18.81 21.27 4.51
C LEU A 76 20.22 21.69 4.06
N GLN A 77 20.33 22.49 3.00
CA GLN A 77 21.61 23.05 2.57
C GLN A 77 22.24 23.95 3.65
N LEU A 78 21.43 24.80 4.29
CA LEU A 78 21.91 25.63 5.40
C LEU A 78 22.38 24.75 6.57
N ARG A 79 21.59 23.74 6.94
CA ARG A 79 21.95 22.82 8.03
C ARG A 79 23.24 22.05 7.75
N LEU A 80 23.48 21.67 6.50
CA LEU A 80 24.72 21.03 6.07
C LEU A 80 25.92 21.98 6.21
N LYS A 81 25.77 23.26 5.85
CA LYS A 81 26.81 24.28 6.02
C LYS A 81 27.16 24.49 7.49
N GLU A 82 26.15 24.63 8.35
CA GLU A 82 26.33 24.75 9.81
C GLU A 82 27.10 23.56 10.38
N LEU A 83 26.67 22.34 10.06
CA LEU A 83 27.31 21.13 10.57
C LEU A 83 28.76 21.01 10.07
N ASN A 84 29.03 21.38 8.81
CA ASN A 84 30.39 21.38 8.27
C ASN A 84 31.27 22.39 8.99
N GLU A 85 30.75 23.58 9.30
CA GLU A 85 31.47 24.59 10.07
C GLU A 85 31.75 24.15 11.51
N GLU A 86 30.78 23.46 12.15
CA GLU A 86 30.99 22.83 13.46
C GLU A 86 32.10 21.78 13.40
N TYR A 87 32.13 20.92 12.37
CA TYR A 87 33.21 19.93 12.19
C TYR A 87 34.57 20.60 11.98
N ARG A 88 34.66 21.64 11.14
CA ARG A 88 35.89 22.40 10.91
C ARG A 88 36.38 23.08 12.18
N SER A 89 35.48 23.73 12.91
CA SER A 89 35.78 24.39 14.19
C SER A 89 36.31 23.40 15.22
N ARG A 90 35.72 22.20 15.31
CA ARG A 90 36.14 21.15 16.23
C ARG A 90 37.52 20.60 15.87
N LEU A 91 37.78 20.36 14.58
CA LEU A 91 39.10 19.95 14.07
C LEU A 91 40.17 21.01 14.34
N ALA A 92 39.87 22.28 14.07
CA ALA A 92 40.80 23.38 14.33
C ALA A 92 41.15 23.51 15.82
N ARG A 93 40.18 23.27 16.71
CA ARG A 93 40.42 23.23 18.16
C ARG A 93 41.36 22.09 18.53
N TYR A 94 41.12 20.87 18.03
CA TYR A 94 42.01 19.75 18.31
C TYR A 94 43.44 19.97 17.82
N ILE A 95 43.61 20.54 16.62
CA ILE A 95 44.94 20.87 16.09
C ILE A 95 45.62 21.93 16.97
N ARG A 96 44.88 22.96 17.39
CA ARG A 96 45.38 24.00 18.30
C ARG A 96 45.79 23.44 19.66
N ASP A 97 44.98 22.56 20.23
CA ASP A 97 45.28 21.94 21.52
C ASP A 97 46.56 21.10 21.45
N VAL A 98 46.76 20.35 20.36
CA VAL A 98 47.99 19.59 20.10
C VAL A 98 49.20 20.53 19.88
N ALA A 99 49.04 21.60 19.11
CA ALA A 99 50.11 22.58 18.86
C ALA A 99 50.53 23.30 20.15
N ASN A 100 49.57 23.80 20.93
CA ASN A 100 49.82 24.46 22.22
C ASN A 100 50.53 23.52 23.20
N TYR A 101 50.18 22.23 23.22
CA TYR A 101 50.89 21.24 24.02
C TYR A 101 52.35 21.08 23.58
N MET A 102 52.62 21.02 22.27
CA MET A 102 53.98 20.91 21.72
C MET A 102 54.82 22.18 21.98
N ASP A 103 54.22 23.38 21.90
CA ASP A 103 54.88 24.64 22.22
C ASP A 103 55.15 24.79 23.72
N SER A 104 54.25 24.30 24.58
CA SER A 104 54.45 24.26 26.03
C SER A 104 55.63 23.37 26.45
N LYS A 105 56.05 22.45 25.57
CA LYS A 105 57.21 21.56 25.74
C LYS A 105 58.53 22.14 25.25
N SER A 106 58.50 23.14 24.35
CA SER A 106 59.70 23.70 23.72
C SER A 106 60.32 24.90 24.47
N SER A 107 59.66 25.40 25.52
CA SER A 107 60.23 26.45 26.38
C SER A 107 61.42 25.95 27.21
N PRO A 108 62.61 26.57 27.12
CA PRO A 108 63.81 26.12 27.81
C PRO A 108 63.82 26.71 29.22
N THR A 109 63.10 26.11 30.16
CA THR A 109 63.34 26.40 31.57
C THR A 109 63.13 25.18 32.45
N THR A 110 64.28 24.70 32.93
CA THR A 110 64.47 24.02 34.21
C THR A 110 64.09 22.54 34.25
N GLY A 111 65.14 21.72 34.25
CA GLY A 111 65.07 20.27 34.34
C GLY A 111 64.45 19.79 35.64
N HIS A 112 63.55 18.82 35.52
CA HIS A 112 63.46 17.58 36.28
C HIS A 112 62.30 16.77 35.67
N SER A 113 62.51 15.47 35.49
CA SER A 113 61.70 14.53 34.71
C SER A 113 60.21 14.50 35.10
N LYS A 114 59.35 15.26 34.39
CA LYS A 114 57.87 15.18 34.47
C LYS A 114 57.22 14.35 33.35
N ALA A 115 57.97 13.43 32.75
CA ALA A 115 57.52 12.56 31.66
C ALA A 115 56.14 11.87 31.86
N PRO A 116 55.74 11.40 33.06
CA PRO A 116 54.44 10.75 33.26
C PRO A 116 53.25 11.73 33.20
N ALA A 117 53.41 12.92 33.77
CA ALA A 117 52.35 13.95 33.82
C ALA A 117 52.09 14.54 32.43
N ASP A 118 53.14 14.66 31.63
CA ASP A 118 53.07 15.18 30.27
C ASP A 118 52.42 14.19 29.31
N HIS A 119 52.78 12.90 29.41
CA HIS A 119 52.11 11.84 28.68
C HIS A 119 50.62 11.75 29.04
N ALA A 120 50.26 12.01 30.30
CA ALA A 120 48.86 12.04 30.74
C ALA A 120 48.06 13.19 30.10
N ALA A 121 48.66 14.37 29.90
CA ALA A 121 48.00 15.51 29.25
C ALA A 121 47.74 15.26 27.75
N MET A 122 48.73 14.77 27.00
CA MET A 122 48.53 14.38 25.59
C MET A 122 47.48 13.27 25.46
N LYS A 123 47.56 12.25 26.32
CA LYS A 123 46.57 11.18 26.38
C LYS A 123 45.16 11.75 26.61
N HIS A 124 45.00 12.71 27.50
CA HIS A 124 43.71 13.36 27.75
C HIS A 124 43.12 14.07 26.52
N PHE A 125 43.93 14.77 25.72
CA PHE A 125 43.45 15.42 24.49
C PHE A 125 42.99 14.41 23.45
N VAL A 126 43.78 13.35 23.23
CA VAL A 126 43.43 12.27 22.31
C VAL A 126 42.19 11.53 22.78
N ASP A 127 42.07 11.24 24.08
CA ASP A 127 40.90 10.59 24.67
C ASP A 127 39.64 11.45 24.52
N ASN A 128 39.74 12.77 24.70
CA ASN A 128 38.64 13.71 24.47
C ASN A 128 38.23 13.76 22.98
N MET A 129 39.20 13.84 22.06
CA MET A 129 38.93 13.79 20.61
C MET A 129 38.22 12.49 20.21
N LEU A 130 38.71 11.34 20.69
CA LEU A 130 38.10 10.03 20.41
C LEU A 130 36.69 9.92 21.00
N LYS A 131 36.46 10.47 22.20
CA LYS A 131 35.14 10.52 22.83
C LYS A 131 34.15 11.31 22.01
N ASP A 132 34.53 12.50 21.54
CA ASP A 132 33.69 13.36 20.71
C ASP A 132 33.38 12.73 19.35
N ILE A 133 34.37 12.10 18.71
CA ILE A 133 34.18 11.36 17.46
C ILE A 133 33.17 10.23 17.67
N ARG A 134 33.34 9.40 18.70
CA ARG A 134 32.40 8.31 19.03
C ARG A 134 30.99 8.83 19.30
N ALA A 135 30.85 9.91 20.06
CA ALA A 135 29.55 10.53 20.34
C ALA A 135 28.87 11.05 19.06
N SER A 136 29.65 11.66 18.16
CA SER A 136 29.19 12.16 16.85
C SER A 136 28.63 11.04 15.97
N TYR A 137 29.38 9.93 15.85
CA TYR A 137 28.95 8.77 15.08
C TYR A 137 27.72 8.11 15.71
N LYS A 138 27.68 7.96 17.04
CA LYS A 138 26.51 7.41 17.75
C LYS A 138 25.25 8.25 17.51
N SER A 139 25.36 9.58 17.60
CA SER A 139 24.24 10.49 17.30
C SER A 139 23.76 10.36 15.85
N ARG A 140 24.68 10.26 14.89
CA ARG A 140 24.33 10.06 13.46
C ARG A 140 23.65 8.71 13.23
N GLU A 141 24.16 7.65 13.83
CA GLU A 141 23.57 6.31 13.76
C GLU A 141 22.15 6.32 14.33
N GLU A 142 21.93 6.96 15.49
CA GLU A 142 20.60 7.11 16.07
C GLU A 142 19.64 7.89 15.16
N GLN A 143 20.11 8.96 14.51
CA GLN A 143 19.29 9.71 13.54
C GLN A 143 18.89 8.84 12.34
N LEU A 144 19.83 8.09 11.77
CA LEU A 144 19.56 7.16 10.66
C LEU A 144 18.60 6.06 11.08
N ALA A 145 18.78 5.48 12.28
CA ALA A 145 17.88 4.47 12.83
C ALA A 145 16.46 5.03 13.09
N ARG A 146 16.34 6.29 13.54
CA ARG A 146 15.04 6.97 13.69
C ARG A 146 14.38 7.22 12.33
N ALA A 147 15.13 7.69 11.33
CA ALA A 147 14.63 7.90 9.98
C ALA A 147 14.15 6.58 9.34
N ALA A 148 14.95 5.51 9.41
CA ALA A 148 14.60 4.18 8.94
C ALA A 148 13.31 3.65 9.60
N ARG A 149 13.19 3.78 10.93
CA ARG A 149 11.95 3.45 11.65
C ARG A 149 10.75 4.29 11.18
N GLY A 150 10.96 5.57 10.93
CA GLY A 150 9.94 6.48 10.40
C GLY A 150 9.47 6.11 8.99
N TYR A 151 10.39 5.77 8.08
CA TYR A 151 10.05 5.27 6.74
C TYR A 151 9.29 3.95 6.82
N LYS A 152 9.74 2.99 7.64
CA LYS A 152 9.04 1.73 7.87
C LYS A 152 7.61 1.94 8.38
N LYS A 153 7.41 2.90 9.29
CA LYS A 153 6.07 3.27 9.78
C LYS A 153 5.20 3.84 8.66
N ARG A 154 5.70 4.84 7.92
CA ARG A 154 4.96 5.45 6.79
C ARG A 154 4.60 4.42 5.72
N MET A 155 5.51 3.49 5.44
CA MET A 155 5.26 2.42 4.47
C MET A 155 4.12 1.49 4.94
N LYS A 156 4.12 1.09 6.22
CA LYS A 156 3.00 0.33 6.80
C LYS A 156 1.68 1.10 6.73
N ASP A 157 1.69 2.40 6.99
CA ASP A 157 0.49 3.23 6.93
C ASP A 157 -0.03 3.37 5.48
N LEU A 158 0.87 3.44 4.50
CA LEU A 158 0.51 3.44 3.07
C LEU A 158 -0.13 2.11 2.64
N VAL A 159 0.44 0.98 3.07
CA VAL A 159 -0.11 -0.36 2.80
C VAL A 159 -1.53 -0.48 3.37
N LYS A 160 -1.77 -0.01 4.60
CA LYS A 160 -3.12 -0.01 5.18
C LYS A 160 -4.11 0.85 4.39
N LYS A 161 -3.68 2.02 3.93
CA LYS A 161 -4.53 2.88 3.07
C LYS A 161 -4.84 2.20 1.73
N HIS A 162 -3.85 1.51 1.16
CA HIS A 162 -4.03 0.73 -0.06
C HIS A 162 -5.02 -0.42 0.14
N GLU A 163 -4.91 -1.18 1.23
CA GLU A 163 -5.87 -2.22 1.60
C GLU A 163 -7.30 -1.67 1.73
N ASN A 164 -7.47 -0.55 2.43
CA ASN A 164 -8.78 0.12 2.56
C ASN A 164 -9.33 0.58 1.20
N LEU A 165 -8.47 1.11 0.32
CA LEU A 165 -8.87 1.52 -1.02
C LEU A 165 -9.29 0.32 -1.87
N LEU A 166 -8.59 -0.82 -1.78
CA LEU A 166 -8.98 -2.04 -2.47
C LEU A 166 -10.33 -2.56 -2.00
N ILE A 167 -10.62 -2.48 -0.70
CA ILE A 167 -11.93 -2.85 -0.15
C ILE A 167 -13.03 -1.94 -0.73
N ALA A 168 -12.80 -0.62 -0.74
CA ALA A 168 -13.76 0.34 -1.30
C ALA A 168 -13.96 0.14 -2.81
N TYR A 169 -12.88 -0.11 -3.54
CA TYR A 169 -12.91 -0.41 -4.97
C TYR A 169 -13.69 -1.70 -5.26
N GLY A 170 -13.44 -2.76 -4.50
CA GLY A 170 -14.18 -4.03 -4.62
C GLY A 170 -15.67 -3.86 -4.36
N LEU A 171 -16.04 -3.10 -3.33
CA LEU A 171 -17.44 -2.77 -3.04
C LEU A 171 -18.08 -1.99 -4.20
N GLN A 172 -17.39 -0.99 -4.74
CA GLN A 172 -17.87 -0.21 -5.87
C GLN A 172 -18.06 -1.08 -7.12
N ARG A 173 -17.12 -1.99 -7.40
CA ARG A 173 -17.26 -2.94 -8.52
C ARG A 173 -18.47 -3.84 -8.37
N GLU A 174 -18.72 -4.35 -7.17
CA GLU A 174 -19.89 -5.18 -6.90
C GLU A 174 -21.19 -4.39 -7.04
N GLN A 175 -21.23 -3.15 -6.55
CA GLN A 175 -22.37 -2.26 -6.76
C GLN A 175 -22.64 -2.03 -8.24
N ILE A 176 -21.61 -1.71 -9.05
CA ILE A 176 -21.76 -1.53 -10.51
C ILE A 176 -22.24 -2.83 -11.17
N ARG A 177 -21.74 -3.99 -10.75
CA ARG A 177 -22.19 -5.30 -11.26
C ARG A 177 -23.65 -5.59 -10.92
N SER A 178 -24.11 -5.18 -9.73
CA SER A 178 -25.48 -5.38 -9.27
C SER A 178 -26.50 -4.41 -9.90
N LEU A 179 -26.10 -3.16 -10.19
CA LEU A 179 -26.94 -2.10 -10.74
C LEU A 179 -26.85 -2.00 -12.26
N GLY A 180 -25.74 -2.43 -12.86
CA GLY A 180 -25.44 -2.30 -14.28
C GLY A 180 -26.03 -3.43 -15.12
N SER A 181 -26.55 -3.08 -16.30
CA SER A 181 -26.85 -4.06 -17.35
C SER A 181 -25.54 -4.70 -17.84
N SER A 182 -25.58 -5.90 -18.42
CA SER A 182 -24.42 -6.79 -18.68
C SER A 182 -23.28 -6.22 -19.57
N ALA A 183 -23.39 -4.96 -20.00
CA ALA A 183 -22.45 -4.25 -20.86
C ALA A 183 -21.55 -3.23 -20.14
N MET A 184 -21.73 -3.00 -18.83
CA MET A 184 -20.90 -2.05 -18.07
C MET A 184 -19.59 -2.69 -17.60
N ASP A 185 -18.46 -2.15 -18.07
CA ASP A 185 -17.12 -2.54 -17.62
C ASP A 185 -16.90 -2.11 -16.17
N CYS A 186 -16.68 -3.10 -15.30
CA CYS A 186 -16.39 -2.89 -13.88
C CYS A 186 -14.90 -2.60 -13.62
N GLY A 187 -14.08 -2.47 -14.66
CA GLY A 187 -12.65 -2.25 -14.56
C GLY A 187 -11.84 -3.47 -14.09
N PRO A 188 -10.51 -3.30 -13.96
CA PRO A 188 -9.57 -4.38 -13.63
C PRO A 188 -9.91 -5.11 -12.33
N ALA A 189 -9.53 -6.39 -12.21
CA ALA A 189 -9.70 -7.13 -10.96
C ALA A 189 -8.75 -6.59 -9.86
N GLU A 190 -9.16 -6.67 -8.60
CA GLU A 190 -8.36 -6.26 -7.42
C GLU A 190 -6.98 -6.93 -7.35
N LEU A 191 -6.88 -8.14 -7.91
CA LEU A 191 -5.64 -8.90 -8.06
C LEU A 191 -4.55 -8.14 -8.83
N HIS A 192 -4.92 -7.25 -9.76
CA HIS A 192 -3.93 -6.45 -10.51
C HIS A 192 -3.28 -5.36 -9.65
N PHE A 193 -3.81 -5.09 -8.46
CA PHE A 193 -3.32 -4.07 -7.55
C PHE A 193 -2.68 -4.67 -6.29
N SER A 194 -2.44 -5.98 -6.24
CA SER A 194 -1.78 -6.60 -5.09
C SER A 194 -0.34 -6.13 -4.94
N ILE A 195 0.04 -5.72 -3.73
CA ILE A 195 1.43 -5.39 -3.39
C ILE A 195 2.22 -6.71 -3.34
N SER A 196 3.30 -6.82 -4.13
CA SER A 196 4.14 -8.04 -4.18
C SER A 196 5.35 -7.99 -3.24
N ASP A 197 5.59 -6.86 -2.56
CA ASP A 197 6.77 -6.68 -1.73
C ASP A 197 6.69 -7.51 -0.44
N PRO A 198 7.57 -8.52 -0.26
CA PRO A 198 7.52 -9.42 0.89
C PRO A 198 7.78 -8.70 2.22
N GLU A 199 8.52 -7.60 2.27
CA GLU A 199 8.80 -6.88 3.53
C GLU A 199 7.58 -6.13 4.07
N LEU A 200 6.59 -5.88 3.20
CA LEU A 200 5.40 -5.08 3.49
C LEU A 200 4.18 -5.94 3.79
N LEU A 201 4.15 -7.17 3.27
CA LEU A 201 3.04 -8.10 3.47
C LEU A 201 3.18 -8.84 4.80
N THR A 202 2.09 -8.87 5.58
CA THR A 202 1.98 -9.83 6.68
C THR A 202 1.77 -11.24 6.12
N ASN A 203 2.11 -12.27 6.89
CA ASN A 203 1.92 -13.66 6.46
C ASN A 203 0.47 -13.94 6.02
N SER A 204 -0.51 -13.37 6.73
CA SER A 204 -1.93 -13.47 6.39
C SER A 204 -2.25 -12.79 5.05
N THR A 205 -1.68 -11.63 4.75
CA THR A 205 -1.87 -10.96 3.44
C THR A 205 -1.27 -11.79 2.29
N ARG A 206 -0.13 -12.46 2.51
CA ARG A 206 0.48 -13.35 1.51
C ARG A 206 -0.39 -14.58 1.23
N GLU A 207 -0.89 -15.20 2.29
CA GLU A 207 -1.81 -16.34 2.18
C GLU A 207 -3.11 -15.94 1.47
N LEU A 208 -3.67 -14.78 1.79
CA LEU A 208 -4.84 -14.24 1.10
C LEU A 208 -4.58 -14.01 -0.40
N ASN A 209 -3.43 -13.47 -0.77
CA ASN A 209 -3.09 -13.28 -2.18
C ASN A 209 -2.96 -14.62 -2.92
N ARG A 210 -2.29 -15.61 -2.31
CA ARG A 210 -2.21 -16.97 -2.85
C ARG A 210 -3.58 -17.60 -3.04
N LEU A 211 -4.46 -17.50 -2.04
CA LEU A 211 -5.83 -18.02 -2.11
C LEU A 211 -6.65 -17.32 -3.20
N ARG A 212 -6.47 -16.01 -3.41
CA ARG A 212 -7.14 -15.29 -4.50
C ARG A 212 -6.65 -15.73 -5.88
N GLU A 213 -5.36 -16.00 -6.05
CA GLU A 213 -4.82 -16.56 -7.29
C GLU A 213 -5.35 -17.98 -7.55
N GLU A 214 -5.37 -18.83 -6.53
CA GLU A 214 -5.92 -20.18 -6.61
C GLU A 214 -7.42 -20.14 -6.95
N LYS A 215 -8.19 -19.23 -6.33
CA LYS A 215 -9.59 -18.98 -6.68
C LYS A 215 -9.74 -18.58 -8.16
N ALA A 216 -8.96 -17.63 -8.64
CA ALA A 216 -9.05 -17.17 -10.04
C ALA A 216 -8.73 -18.32 -11.03
N LYS A 217 -7.73 -19.16 -10.72
CA LYS A 217 -7.41 -20.36 -11.52
C LYS A 217 -8.58 -21.34 -11.56
N LEU A 218 -9.20 -21.61 -10.41
CA LEU A 218 -10.36 -22.51 -10.31
C LEU A 218 -11.57 -21.94 -11.05
N GLU A 219 -11.82 -20.63 -10.98
CA GLU A 219 -12.89 -19.97 -11.73
C GLU A 219 -12.69 -20.07 -13.25
N MET A 220 -11.46 -19.92 -13.75
CA MET A 220 -11.15 -20.16 -15.17
C MET A 220 -11.40 -21.61 -15.57
N GLN A 221 -10.95 -22.58 -14.77
CA GLN A 221 -11.20 -24.00 -15.02
C GLN A 221 -12.70 -24.33 -15.04
N LEU A 222 -13.48 -23.73 -14.14
CA LEU A 222 -14.94 -23.87 -14.10
C LEU A 222 -15.59 -23.31 -15.36
N GLN A 223 -15.15 -22.14 -15.82
CA GLN A 223 -15.65 -21.54 -17.07
C GLN A 223 -15.29 -22.38 -18.30
N GLU A 224 -14.10 -22.98 -18.34
CA GLU A 224 -13.69 -23.91 -19.40
C GLU A 224 -14.55 -25.18 -19.40
N LEU A 225 -14.79 -25.77 -18.23
CA LEU A 225 -15.66 -26.94 -18.08
C LEU A 225 -17.11 -26.63 -18.45
N GLN A 226 -17.64 -25.47 -18.04
CA GLN A 226 -18.99 -25.03 -18.44
C GLN A 226 -19.11 -24.82 -19.96
N LYS A 227 -18.06 -24.27 -20.61
CA LYS A 227 -18.03 -24.14 -22.07
C LYS A 227 -18.00 -25.51 -22.75
N LEU A 228 -17.25 -26.48 -22.21
CA LEU A 228 -17.24 -27.86 -22.71
C LEU A 228 -18.60 -28.55 -22.54
N ASP A 229 -19.31 -28.29 -21.45
CA ASP A 229 -20.65 -28.84 -21.19
C ASP A 229 -21.72 -28.23 -22.13
N LEU A 230 -21.62 -26.93 -22.44
CA LEU A 230 -22.45 -26.29 -23.47
C LEU A 230 -22.21 -26.87 -24.88
N ILE A 231 -21.00 -27.32 -25.18
CA ILE A 231 -20.64 -27.96 -26.45
C ILE A 231 -21.07 -29.44 -26.48
N SER A 232 -21.12 -30.11 -25.32
CA SER A 232 -21.46 -31.52 -25.21
C SER A 232 -22.97 -31.82 -25.15
N GLY A 233 -23.85 -30.80 -25.13
CA GLY A 233 -25.30 -30.97 -25.26
C GLY A 233 -25.93 -31.87 -24.19
N ARG A 234 -25.44 -31.81 -22.94
CA ARG A 234 -25.99 -32.64 -21.85
C ARG A 234 -26.99 -31.85 -21.01
N ASP A 235 -28.15 -32.45 -20.79
CA ASP A 235 -29.30 -31.85 -20.11
C ASP A 235 -28.96 -31.22 -18.73
N PRO A 236 -29.36 -29.97 -18.45
CA PRO A 236 -29.11 -29.31 -17.16
C PRO A 236 -29.83 -29.96 -15.97
N ASN A 237 -30.75 -30.89 -16.22
CA ASN A 237 -31.48 -31.62 -15.19
C ASN A 237 -30.68 -32.79 -14.57
N MET A 238 -29.50 -33.12 -15.12
CA MET A 238 -28.59 -34.13 -14.56
C MET A 238 -27.70 -33.59 -13.42
N LEU A 239 -27.61 -32.27 -13.23
CA LEU A 239 -26.80 -31.66 -12.16
C LEU A 239 -27.42 -31.83 -10.76
N PHE A 240 -28.71 -32.12 -10.66
CA PHE A 240 -29.37 -32.44 -9.38
C PHE A 240 -29.32 -33.92 -9.01
N SER A 241 -28.79 -34.79 -9.88
CA SER A 241 -28.36 -36.14 -9.49
C SER A 241 -27.00 -36.06 -8.80
N ARG A 242 -27.07 -35.47 -7.60
CA ARG A 242 -26.14 -35.61 -6.49
C ARG A 242 -25.27 -36.86 -6.67
N ARG A 243 -23.96 -36.66 -6.77
CA ARG A 243 -23.00 -37.61 -6.16
C ARG A 243 -23.46 -37.81 -4.71
N GLN A 244 -24.40 -38.71 -4.50
CA GLN A 244 -24.62 -39.29 -3.19
C GLN A 244 -23.35 -40.10 -2.98
N LEU A 245 -22.38 -39.51 -2.26
CA LEU A 245 -21.37 -40.33 -1.60
C LEU A 245 -22.17 -41.41 -0.88
N ASP A 246 -21.86 -42.67 -1.21
CA ASP A 246 -22.48 -43.82 -0.59
C ASP A 246 -22.29 -43.76 0.93
N GLU A 247 -23.02 -44.61 1.64
CA GLU A 247 -22.94 -44.65 3.10
C GLU A 247 -21.50 -44.89 3.60
N GLU A 248 -20.69 -45.57 2.79
CA GLU A 248 -19.28 -45.89 3.01
C GLU A 248 -18.37 -44.65 2.90
N GLY A 249 -18.60 -43.76 1.93
CA GLY A 249 -17.89 -42.49 1.79
C GLY A 249 -18.17 -41.56 2.96
N TRP A 250 -19.41 -41.55 3.46
CA TRP A 250 -19.75 -40.84 4.69
C TRP A 250 -19.17 -41.50 5.94
N ALA A 251 -19.04 -42.83 5.96
CA ALA A 251 -18.38 -43.54 7.04
C ALA A 251 -16.88 -43.21 7.10
N GLU A 252 -16.22 -43.10 5.95
CA GLU A 252 -14.80 -42.74 5.85
C GLU A 252 -14.55 -41.29 6.29
N VAL A 253 -15.39 -40.34 5.86
CA VAL A 253 -15.28 -38.95 6.35
C VAL A 253 -15.47 -38.87 7.87
N ARG A 254 -16.46 -39.58 8.43
CA ARG A 254 -16.66 -39.65 9.88
C ARG A 254 -15.51 -40.34 10.61
N LYS A 255 -14.81 -41.26 9.96
CA LYS A 255 -13.62 -41.94 10.51
C LYS A 255 -12.43 -40.99 10.52
N GLN A 256 -12.16 -40.30 9.42
CA GLN A 256 -11.10 -39.30 9.32
C GLN A 256 -11.30 -38.15 10.32
N LEU A 257 -12.54 -37.69 10.50
CA LEU A 257 -12.84 -36.65 11.48
C LEU A 257 -12.56 -37.11 12.93
N ARG A 258 -12.88 -38.37 13.25
CA ARG A 258 -12.59 -38.98 14.55
C ARG A 258 -11.10 -39.19 14.75
N GLU A 259 -10.38 -39.64 13.73
CA GLU A 259 -8.93 -39.81 13.78
C GLU A 259 -8.23 -38.48 13.97
N PHE A 260 -8.61 -37.45 13.20
CA PHE A 260 -8.10 -36.09 13.35
C PHE A 260 -8.36 -35.55 14.77
N ALA A 261 -9.60 -35.65 15.26
CA ALA A 261 -9.94 -35.20 16.60
C ALA A 261 -9.13 -35.92 17.68
N ARG A 262 -8.93 -37.24 17.54
CA ARG A 262 -8.11 -38.05 18.46
C ARG A 262 -6.65 -37.63 18.42
N THR A 263 -6.05 -37.48 17.24
CA THR A 263 -4.64 -37.09 17.11
C THR A 263 -4.40 -35.69 17.69
N THR A 264 -5.29 -34.74 17.38
CA THR A 264 -5.18 -33.38 17.94
C THR A 264 -5.35 -33.37 19.45
N GLN A 265 -6.23 -34.20 20.00
CA GLN A 265 -6.39 -34.36 21.45
C GLN A 265 -5.11 -34.92 22.09
N GLU A 266 -4.52 -35.98 21.52
CA GLU A 266 -3.29 -36.59 22.01
C GLU A 266 -2.12 -35.61 22.01
N ASP A 267 -1.96 -34.84 20.93
CA ASP A 267 -0.91 -33.81 20.83
C ASP A 267 -1.06 -32.73 21.91
N LEU A 268 -2.30 -32.25 22.13
CA LEU A 268 -2.59 -31.25 23.17
C LEU A 268 -2.37 -31.78 24.59
N GLU A 269 -2.73 -33.05 24.85
CA GLU A 269 -2.48 -33.69 26.14
C GLU A 269 -0.98 -33.88 26.39
N GLN A 270 -0.22 -34.23 25.34
CA GLN A 270 1.23 -34.32 25.40
C GLN A 270 1.87 -32.95 25.68
N GLU A 271 1.49 -31.89 24.96
CA GLU A 271 1.97 -30.54 25.23
C GLU A 271 1.62 -30.07 26.64
N ARG A 272 0.38 -30.33 27.10
CA ARG A 272 -0.05 -30.00 28.46
C ARG A 272 0.82 -30.73 29.49
N SER A 273 1.12 -32.01 29.30
CA SER A 273 1.98 -32.78 30.22
C SER A 273 3.41 -32.23 30.28
N GLN A 274 3.97 -31.83 29.13
CA GLN A 274 5.30 -31.24 29.06
C GLN A 274 5.36 -29.87 29.74
N LEU A 275 4.32 -29.04 29.53
CA LEU A 275 4.23 -27.73 30.18
C LEU A 275 4.08 -27.87 31.69
N LEU A 276 3.28 -28.82 32.17
CA LEU A 276 3.15 -29.10 33.61
C LEU A 276 4.48 -29.55 34.21
N ALA A 277 5.20 -30.46 33.55
CA ALA A 277 6.52 -30.89 34.02
C ALA A 277 7.52 -29.73 34.10
N ARG A 278 7.54 -28.84 33.09
CA ARG A 278 8.39 -27.65 33.10
C ARG A 278 8.00 -26.65 34.18
N ALA A 279 6.69 -26.48 34.42
CA ALA A 279 6.19 -25.61 35.48
C ALA A 279 6.63 -26.11 36.86
N VAL A 280 6.52 -27.42 37.14
CA VAL A 280 6.99 -28.02 38.40
C VAL A 280 8.48 -27.79 38.60
N VAL A 281 9.31 -28.03 37.59
CA VAL A 281 10.76 -27.78 37.68
C VAL A 281 11.07 -26.29 37.92
N ALA A 282 10.33 -25.38 37.29
CA ALA A 282 10.49 -23.95 37.52
C ALA A 282 10.06 -23.54 38.94
N GLU A 283 8.99 -24.13 39.47
CA GLU A 283 8.56 -23.93 40.86
C GLU A 283 9.62 -24.43 41.86
N GLU A 284 10.21 -25.60 41.63
CA GLU A 284 11.33 -26.13 42.43
C GLU A 284 12.54 -25.19 42.40
N GLN A 285 12.94 -24.71 41.23
CA GLN A 285 14.04 -23.74 41.10
C GLN A 285 13.77 -22.43 41.86
N VAL A 286 12.53 -21.94 41.84
CA VAL A 286 12.16 -20.75 42.60
C VAL A 286 12.23 -21.01 44.11
N LEU A 287 11.79 -22.19 44.57
CA LEU A 287 11.92 -22.58 45.97
C LEU A 287 13.39 -22.68 46.40
N GLU A 288 14.25 -23.29 45.59
CA GLU A 288 15.69 -23.37 45.84
C GLU A 288 16.34 -21.97 45.94
N LEU A 289 15.98 -21.06 45.02
CA LEU A 289 16.45 -19.68 45.06
C LEU A 289 15.94 -18.92 46.29
N GLN A 290 14.69 -19.13 46.67
CA GLN A 290 14.11 -18.55 47.88
C GLN A 290 14.82 -19.07 49.14
N GLU A 291 15.06 -20.38 49.23
CA GLU A 291 15.80 -20.98 50.33
C GLU A 291 17.25 -20.46 50.39
N TYR A 292 17.91 -20.29 49.25
CA TYR A 292 19.23 -19.68 49.18
C TYR A 292 19.22 -18.23 49.70
N ILE A 293 18.22 -17.43 49.31
CA ILE A 293 18.04 -16.06 49.82
C ILE A 293 17.84 -16.09 51.34
N ASP A 294 16.96 -16.95 51.84
CA ASP A 294 16.63 -17.02 53.26
C ASP A 294 17.83 -17.51 54.11
N GLN A 295 18.67 -18.41 53.59
CA GLN A 295 19.84 -18.92 54.29
C GLN A 295 21.06 -17.99 54.21
N HIS A 296 21.29 -17.31 53.08
CA HIS A 296 22.54 -16.61 52.81
C HIS A 296 22.42 -15.09 52.70
N LEU A 297 21.24 -14.56 52.39
CA LEU A 297 21.03 -13.13 52.12
C LEU A 297 20.10 -12.47 53.15
N ALA A 298 19.29 -13.23 53.88
CA ALA A 298 18.50 -12.73 55.00
C ALA A 298 19.35 -12.68 56.30
N ARG A 299 20.28 -11.73 56.39
CA ARG A 299 20.85 -11.22 57.64
C ARG A 299 20.82 -9.70 57.64
#